data_AF-B2T7H1-F1
#
_entry.id   AF-B2T7H1-F1
#
_cell.length_a   1.000
_cell.length_b   1.000
_cell.length_c   1.000
_cell.angle_alpha   90.00
_cell.angle_beta   90.00
_cell.angle_gamma   90.00
#
_symmetry.space_group_name_H-M   'P 1'
#
loop_
_entity.id
_entity.type
_entity.pdbx_description
1 polymer ?
#
loop_
_entity_poly.entity_id
_entity_poly.type
_entity_poly.pdbx_seq_one_letter_code
_entity_poly.pdbx_strand_id
1 'polypeptide(L)'
;MLLVTVEKLPYGDPDPRFRKQLATVEIVNIGGSFASASYEVRLFEEAGNRIATGLLVDYPRYATTVLDLVGRGIVTALAGSEELPPRPPFRRRRRST
;
A
#
# COMPACT_ATOMS: atom_id res chain seq x y z
N MET A 1 3.37 -4.72 -10.54
CA MET A 1 3.13 -3.27 -10.33
C MET A 1 1.64 -3.10 -10.08
N LEU A 2 1.27 -2.35 -9.05
CA LEU A 2 -0.11 -1.96 -8.75
C LEU A 2 -0.23 -0.45 -8.92
N LEU A 3 -1.19 -0.01 -9.74
CA LEU A 3 -1.51 1.39 -9.97
C LEU A 3 -2.84 1.71 -9.27
N VAL A 4 -2.84 2.75 -8.44
CA VAL A 4 -4.05 3.22 -7.74
C VAL A 4 -4.31 4.65 -8.16
N THR A 5 -5.53 4.93 -8.58
CA THR A 5 -6.01 6.29 -8.87
C THR A 5 -6.99 6.73 -7.79
N VAL A 6 -6.84 7.96 -7.32
CA VAL A 6 -7.81 8.59 -6.43
C VAL A 6 -8.64 9.54 -7.27
N GLU A 7 -9.92 9.21 -7.45
CA GLU A 7 -10.86 10.00 -8.23
C GLU A 7 -11.90 10.64 -7.32
N LYS A 8 -12.21 11.90 -7.58
CA LYS A 8 -13.42 12.55 -7.05
C LYS A 8 -14.58 12.25 -7.99
N LEU A 9 -15.64 11.66 -7.44
CA LEU A 9 -16.91 11.44 -8.12
C LEU A 9 -17.93 12.48 -7.62
N PRO A 10 -18.28 13.51 -8.41
CA PRO A 10 -19.33 14.45 -8.03
C PRO A 10 -20.64 13.72 -7.79
N TYR A 11 -21.21 13.85 -6.59
CA TYR A 11 -22.45 13.19 -6.18
C TYR A 11 -22.43 11.64 -6.31
N GLY A 12 -21.23 11.04 -6.36
CA GLY A 12 -21.09 9.60 -6.60
C GLY A 12 -21.39 9.16 -8.02
N ASP A 13 -21.51 10.09 -8.97
CA ASP A 13 -21.76 9.77 -10.38
C ASP A 13 -20.52 9.09 -10.98
N PRO A 14 -20.65 7.83 -11.45
CA PRO A 14 -19.54 7.12 -12.08
C PRO A 14 -19.31 7.55 -13.53
N ASP A 15 -20.04 8.50 -14.12
CA ASP A 15 -19.78 8.98 -15.48
C ASP A 15 -18.35 9.54 -15.58
N PRO A 16 -17.49 8.96 -16.45
CA PRO A 16 -16.10 9.40 -16.62
C PRO A 16 -15.94 10.89 -16.92
N ARG A 17 -16.94 11.54 -17.52
CA ARG A 17 -16.91 12.97 -17.87
C ARG A 17 -16.92 13.89 -16.66
N PHE A 18 -17.44 13.41 -15.52
CA PHE A 18 -17.52 14.19 -14.28
C PHE A 18 -16.44 13.80 -13.28
N ARG A 19 -15.68 12.73 -13.54
CA ARG A 19 -14.60 12.30 -12.65
C ARG A 19 -13.43 13.26 -12.73
N LYS A 20 -12.85 13.55 -11.57
CA LYS A 20 -11.60 14.30 -11.48
C LYS A 20 -10.56 13.45 -10.76
N GLN A 21 -9.48 13.09 -11.46
CA GLN A 21 -8.33 12.45 -10.83
C GLN A 21 -7.62 13.46 -9.91
N LEU A 22 -7.35 13.07 -8.67
CA LEU A 22 -6.69 13.90 -7.67
C LEU A 22 -5.24 13.46 -7.44
N ALA A 23 -4.99 12.16 -7.52
CA ALA A 23 -3.68 11.59 -7.25
C ALA A 23 -3.53 10.21 -7.90
N THR A 24 -2.27 9.80 -8.04
CA THR A 24 -1.88 8.46 -8.46
C THR A 24 -0.88 7.88 -7.46
N VAL A 25 -0.98 6.58 -7.21
CA VAL A 25 -0.02 5.82 -6.43
C VAL A 25 0.49 4.66 -7.26
N GLU A 26 1.80 4.57 -7.38
CA GLU A 26 2.48 3.40 -7.95
C GLU A 26 3.07 2.58 -6.81
N ILE A 27 2.71 1.30 -6.76
CA ILE A 27 3.27 0.33 -5.81
C ILE A 27 4.03 -0.73 -6.61
N VAL A 28 5.34 -0.70 -6.48
CA VAL A 28 6.28 -1.54 -7.23
C VAL A 28 6.89 -2.55 -6.27
N ASN A 29 6.73 -3.85 -6.58
CA ASN A 29 7.47 -4.88 -5.85
C ASN A 29 8.94 -4.80 -6.26
N ILE A 30 9.83 -4.63 -5.27
CA ILE A 30 11.27 -4.45 -5.47
C ILE A 30 12.08 -5.64 -4.95
N GLY A 31 11.42 -6.74 -4.58
CA GLY A 31 12.06 -7.95 -4.07
C GLY A 31 11.40 -8.50 -2.81
N GLY A 32 12.06 -9.46 -2.16
CA GLY A 32 11.59 -10.08 -0.93
C GLY A 32 11.89 -11.57 -0.86
N SER A 33 11.24 -12.25 0.08
CA SER A 33 11.35 -13.67 0.33
C SER A 33 10.08 -14.44 -0.11
N PHE A 34 10.01 -15.73 0.20
CA PHE A 34 8.79 -16.51 -0.02
C PHE A 34 7.62 -15.99 0.84
N ALA A 35 7.90 -15.51 2.06
CA ALA A 35 6.91 -15.12 3.06
C ALA A 35 6.66 -13.59 3.15
N SER A 36 7.59 -12.79 2.62
CA SER A 36 7.55 -11.32 2.67
C SER A 36 7.91 -10.71 1.32
N ALA A 37 7.42 -9.50 1.06
CA ALA A 37 7.78 -8.72 -0.11
C ALA A 37 8.10 -7.29 0.30
N SER A 38 9.05 -6.67 -0.38
CA SER A 38 9.35 -5.26 -0.23
C SER A 38 8.76 -4.48 -1.39
N TYR A 39 8.18 -3.32 -1.09
CA TYR A 39 7.53 -2.47 -2.08
C TYR A 39 8.06 -1.04 -2.00
N GLU A 40 8.36 -0.48 -3.16
CA GLU A 40 8.51 0.96 -3.32
C GLU A 40 7.14 1.56 -3.65
N VAL A 41 6.77 2.62 -2.93
CA VAL A 41 5.51 3.33 -3.11
C VAL A 41 5.81 4.75 -3.54
N ARG A 42 5.24 5.18 -4.67
CA ARG A 42 5.46 6.51 -5.25
C ARG A 42 4.12 7.22 -5.38
N LEU A 43 4.01 8.41 -4.79
CA LEU A 43 2.79 9.22 -4.81
C LEU A 43 2.98 10.36 -5.79
N PHE A 44 1.96 10.58 -6.61
CA PHE A 44 1.90 11.65 -7.59
C PHE A 44 0.63 12.48 -7.38
N GLU A 45 0.76 13.79 -7.48
CA GLU A 45 -0.40 14.70 -7.52
C GLU A 45 -1.05 14.74 -8.91
N GLU A 46 -2.17 15.45 -9.04
CA GLU A 46 -2.92 15.63 -10.30
C GLU A 46 -2.05 16.06 -11.48
N ALA A 47 -1.03 16.90 -11.25
CA ALA A 47 -0.10 17.36 -12.28
C ALA A 47 0.94 16.31 -12.73
N GLY A 48 0.94 15.13 -12.13
CA GLY A 48 1.92 14.06 -12.39
C GLY A 48 3.27 14.28 -11.68
N ASN A 49 3.40 15.30 -10.85
CA ASN A 49 4.60 15.50 -10.04
C ASN A 49 4.64 14.49 -8.90
N ARG A 50 5.79 13.85 -8.71
CA ARG A 50 6.00 12.96 -7.57
C ARG A 50 6.15 13.78 -6.29
N ILE A 51 5.26 13.56 -5.34
CA ILE A 51 5.22 14.31 -4.08
C ILE A 51 5.83 13.54 -2.90
N ALA A 52 5.84 12.20 -2.97
CA ALA A 52 6.40 11.37 -1.91
C ALA A 52 6.85 10.00 -2.41
N THR A 53 7.79 9.41 -1.69
CA THR A 53 8.23 8.03 -1.87
C THR A 53 8.33 7.34 -0.52
N GLY A 54 7.82 6.12 -0.42
CA GLY A 54 7.89 5.28 0.76
C GLY A 54 8.45 3.89 0.44
N LEU A 55 9.03 3.26 1.45
CA LEU A 55 9.55 1.90 1.34
C LEU A 55 8.86 1.01 2.38
N LEU A 56 8.06 0.07 1.89
CA LEU A 56 7.54 -1.01 2.72
C LEU A 56 8.52 -2.17 2.68
N VAL A 57 9.15 -2.49 3.81
CA VAL A 57 10.12 -3.60 3.91
C VAL A 57 9.47 -4.78 4.60
N ASP A 58 9.74 -5.98 4.08
CA ASP A 58 9.28 -7.25 4.65
C ASP A 58 7.76 -7.34 4.89
N TYR A 59 6.99 -6.68 4.01
CA TYR A 59 5.54 -6.69 4.06
C TYR A 59 5.01 -8.12 3.87
N PRO A 60 4.13 -8.62 4.76
CA PRO A 60 3.64 -10.00 4.69
C PRO A 60 2.90 -10.26 3.38
N ARG A 61 3.29 -11.29 2.64
CA ARG A 61 2.64 -11.65 1.36
C ARG A 61 1.16 -12.01 1.51
N TYR A 62 0.77 -12.45 2.71
CA TYR A 62 -0.61 -12.80 3.09
C TYR A 62 -1.28 -11.69 3.91
N ALA A 63 -0.82 -10.45 3.82
CA ALA A 63 -1.56 -9.34 4.39
C ALA A 63 -2.98 -9.33 3.81
N THR A 64 -3.94 -9.05 4.68
CA THR A 64 -5.36 -9.43 4.57
C THR A 64 -6.04 -9.06 3.26
N THR A 65 -5.70 -7.91 2.64
CA THR A 65 -6.26 -7.47 1.35
C THR A 65 -5.29 -6.54 0.61
N VAL A 66 -5.52 -6.35 -0.70
CA VAL A 66 -4.82 -5.30 -1.49
C VAL A 66 -5.02 -3.90 -0.90
N LEU A 67 -6.15 -3.63 -0.24
CA LEU A 67 -6.42 -2.34 0.39
C LEU A 67 -5.52 -2.07 1.60
N ASP A 68 -5.11 -3.11 2.33
CA ASP A 68 -4.12 -2.97 3.42
C ASP A 68 -2.77 -2.52 2.85
N LEU A 69 -2.32 -3.11 1.74
CA LEU A 69 -1.09 -2.72 1.05
C LEU A 69 -1.16 -1.27 0.56
N VAL A 70 -2.29 -0.87 -0.03
CA VAL A 70 -2.50 0.51 -0.49
C VAL A 70 -2.48 1.49 0.68
N GLY A 71 -3.26 1.20 1.72
CA GLY A 71 -3.37 2.07 2.89
C GLY A 71 -2.02 2.29 3.58
N ARG A 72 -1.31 1.20 3.89
CA ARG A 72 0.02 1.26 4.52
C ARG A 72 1.07 1.86 3.62
N GLY A 73 1.01 1.59 2.32
CA GLY A 73 1.92 2.18 1.34
C GLY A 73 1.79 3.71 1.29
N ILE A 74 0.56 4.21 1.22
CA ILE A 74 0.28 5.66 1.23
C ILE A 74 0.75 6.28 2.55
N VAL A 75 0.41 5.67 3.69
CA VAL A 75 0.84 6.16 5.02
C VAL A 75 2.36 6.21 5.11
N THR A 76 3.06 5.16 4.69
CA THR A 76 4.53 5.09 4.69
C THR A 76 5.15 6.18 3.83
N ALA A 77 4.62 6.40 2.63
CA ALA A 77 5.16 7.41 1.73
C ALA A 77 4.95 8.83 2.29
N LEU A 78 3.80 9.11 2.91
CA LEU A 78 3.52 10.43 3.48
C LEU A 78 4.23 10.67 4.81
N ALA A 79 4.40 9.64 5.64
CA ALA A 79 5.02 9.75 6.97
C ALA A 79 6.55 9.63 6.94
N GLY A 80 7.14 9.13 5.85
CA GLY A 80 8.58 8.91 5.69
C GLY A 80 9.12 7.67 6.42
N SER A 81 8.34 7.02 7.28
CA SER A 81 8.64 5.70 7.87
C SER A 81 7.38 5.02 8.42
N GLU A 82 7.33 3.69 8.37
CA GLU A 82 6.31 2.86 9.06
C GLU A 82 7.02 1.81 9.94
N GLU A 83 6.64 1.74 11.22
CA GLU A 83 6.89 0.58 12.07
C GLU A 83 5.70 -0.37 11.98
N LEU A 84 5.90 -1.57 11.45
CA LEU A 84 4.87 -2.61 11.49
C LEU A 84 4.58 -2.98 12.95
N PRO A 85 3.30 -3.16 13.35
CA PRO A 85 2.99 -3.63 14.69
C PRO A 85 3.68 -4.99 14.94
N PRO A 86 4.20 -5.22 16.16
CA PRO A 86 4.93 -6.44 16.48
C PRO A 86 4.07 -7.67 16.17
N ARG A 87 4.68 -8.66 15.50
CA ARG A 87 3.99 -9.91 15.15
C ARG A 87 3.41 -10.55 16.42
N PRO A 88 2.17 -11.09 16.36
CA PRO A 88 1.64 -11.88 17.47
C PRO A 88 2.60 -13.03 17.79
N PRO A 89 2.88 -13.32 19.08
CA PRO A 89 3.76 -14.41 19.44
C PRO A 89 3.19 -15.74 18.93
N PHE A 90 4.02 -16.51 18.22
CA PHE A 90 3.66 -17.85 17.78
C PHE A 90 3.38 -18.74 19.00
N ARG A 91 2.10 -19.07 19.23
CA ARG A 91 1.73 -20.02 20.28
C ARG A 91 2.14 -21.43 19.83
N ARG A 92 3.33 -21.88 20.23
CA ARG A 92 3.77 -23.28 20.09
C ARG A 92 2.68 -24.17 20.70
N ARG A 93 1.93 -24.89 19.86
CA ARG A 93 1.08 -26.00 20.32
C ARG A 93 2.01 -27.05 20.94
N ARG A 94 1.99 -27.19 22.27
CA ARG A 94 2.55 -28.35 22.94
C ARG A 94 1.78 -29.58 22.46
N ARG A 95 2.45 -30.50 21.77
CA ARG A 95 1.94 -31.86 21.60
C ARG A 95 2.02 -32.52 22.98
N SER A 96 0.86 -32.90 23.53
CA SER A 96 0.79 -33.82 24.65
C SER A 96 1.19 -35.20 24.14
N THR A 97 2.23 -35.77 24.74
CA THR A 97 2.53 -37.20 24.75
C THR A 97 1.42 -37.99 25.40
#